data_AF-A0A354GKV2-F1
#
_entry.id   AF-A0A354GKV2-F1
#
_cell.length_a   1.000
_cell.length_b   1.000
_cell.length_c   1.000
_cell.angle_alpha   90.00
_cell.angle_beta   90.00
_cell.angle_gamma   90.00
#
_symmetry.space_group_name_H-M   'P 1'
#
loop_
_entity.id
_entity.type
_entity.pdbx_description
1 polymer ?
#
loop_
_entity_poly.entity_id
_entity_poly.type
_entity_poly.pdbx_seq_one_letter_code
_entity_poly.pdbx_strand_id
1 'polypeptide(L)'
;MTAVNPLKNRARRIVRDLAGLYPEAACALLFDGPLQLLVATILSAQCTDVRVNLVTPALFARYPDAAAFANADRAELERLIQSTGFFRNKARNIQLCCQQIVAGHGGQVPSTMEELTPLAGVGRKTANVVLGNAF
;
A
#
# COMPACT_ATOMS: atom_id res chain seq x y z
N MET A 1 -9.84 4.77 -42.05
CA MET A 1 -9.42 3.52 -41.36
C MET A 1 -8.08 3.78 -40.70
N THR A 2 -8.05 4.02 -39.39
CA THR A 2 -6.81 4.24 -38.65
C THR A 2 -6.01 2.94 -38.60
N ALA A 3 -4.81 2.94 -39.17
CA ALA A 3 -3.93 1.79 -39.19
C ALA A 3 -3.73 1.24 -37.77
N VAL A 4 -3.91 -0.07 -37.61
CA VAL A 4 -3.80 -0.74 -36.31
C VAL A 4 -2.35 -0.66 -35.84
N ASN A 5 -2.12 -0.07 -34.66
CA ASN A 5 -0.78 0.09 -34.10
C ASN A 5 -0.19 -1.29 -33.72
N PRO A 6 0.88 -1.76 -34.38
CA PRO A 6 1.42 -3.10 -34.17
C PRO A 6 1.99 -3.31 -32.75
N LEU A 7 2.49 -2.24 -32.12
CA LEU A 7 2.96 -2.28 -30.73
C LEU A 7 1.81 -2.49 -29.75
N LYS A 8 0.66 -1.81 -29.96
CA LYS A 8 -0.55 -2.02 -29.14
C LYS A 8 -1.06 -3.45 -29.26
N ASN A 9 -1.04 -4.03 -30.46
CA ASN A 9 -1.43 -5.43 -30.66
C ASN A 9 -0.49 -6.41 -29.97
N ARG A 10 0.82 -6.17 -30.06
CA ARG A 10 1.82 -6.99 -29.36
C ARG A 10 1.64 -6.92 -27.84
N ALA A 11 1.45 -5.72 -27.29
CA ALA A 11 1.22 -5.54 -25.85
C ALA A 11 -0.03 -6.29 -25.36
N ARG A 12 -1.16 -6.19 -26.10
CA ARG A 12 -2.41 -6.91 -25.76
C ARG A 12 -2.23 -8.42 -25.75
N ARG A 13 -1.48 -8.96 -26.71
CA ARG A 13 -1.17 -10.39 -26.75
C ARG A 13 -0.32 -10.80 -25.55
N ILE A 14 0.75 -10.07 -25.24
CA ILE A 14 1.60 -10.33 -24.07
C ILE A 14 0.78 -10.33 -22.78
N VAL A 15 -0.10 -9.34 -22.58
CA VAL A 15 -0.96 -9.27 -21.39
C VAL A 15 -1.88 -10.49 -21.30
N ARG A 16 -2.48 -10.92 -22.42
CA ARG A 16 -3.32 -12.12 -22.47
C ARG A 16 -2.54 -13.39 -22.12
N ASP A 17 -1.35 -13.54 -22.69
CA ASP A 17 -0.51 -14.72 -22.48
C ASP A 17 -0.03 -14.77 -21.02
N LEU A 18 0.34 -13.63 -20.43
CA LEU A 18 0.69 -13.52 -19.01
C LEU A 18 -0.49 -13.86 -18.10
N ALA A 19 -1.70 -13.41 -18.42
CA ALA A 19 -2.90 -13.75 -17.66
C ALA A 19 -3.20 -15.26 -17.70
N GLY A 20 -2.94 -15.93 -18.83
CA GLY A 20 -3.07 -17.39 -18.94
C GLY A 20 -1.98 -18.16 -18.21
N LEU A 21 -0.75 -17.63 -18.17
CA LEU A 21 0.40 -18.27 -17.51
C LEU A 21 0.37 -18.11 -15.98
N TYR A 22 -0.18 -17.00 -15.49
CA TYR A 22 -0.27 -16.68 -14.07
C TYR A 22 -1.71 -16.34 -13.65
N PRO A 23 -2.65 -17.32 -13.71
CA PRO A 23 -4.06 -17.07 -13.44
C PRO A 23 -4.33 -16.62 -12.00
N GLU A 24 -3.48 -17.04 -11.06
CA GLU A 24 -3.59 -16.72 -9.62
C GLU A 24 -2.75 -15.49 -9.21
N ALA A 25 -2.25 -14.70 -10.17
CA ALA A 25 -1.47 -13.51 -9.86
C ALA A 25 -2.31 -12.46 -9.14
N ALA A 26 -2.04 -12.27 -7.85
CA ALA A 26 -2.70 -11.29 -6.99
C ALA A 26 -1.67 -10.46 -6.21
N CYS A 27 -2.15 -9.50 -5.42
CA CYS A 27 -1.29 -8.78 -4.47
C CYS A 27 -0.64 -9.77 -3.49
N ALA A 28 0.68 -9.75 -3.39
CA ALA A 28 1.42 -10.65 -2.49
C ALA A 28 1.45 -10.15 -1.02
N LEU A 29 1.03 -8.91 -0.77
CA LEU A 29 0.89 -8.38 0.58
C LEU A 29 -0.38 -8.94 1.22
N LEU A 30 -0.28 -9.38 2.47
CA LEU A 30 -1.44 -9.83 3.25
C LEU A 30 -2.07 -8.63 3.96
N PHE A 31 -3.37 -8.44 3.74
CA PHE A 31 -4.13 -7.33 4.31
C PHE A 31 -5.61 -7.70 4.44
N ASP A 32 -6.28 -7.01 5.36
CA ASP A 32 -7.73 -6.97 5.49
C ASP A 32 -8.19 -5.51 5.42
N GLY A 33 -8.64 -5.12 4.22
CA GLY A 33 -9.14 -3.78 3.90
C GLY A 33 -8.08 -2.71 3.53
N PRO A 34 -8.54 -1.52 3.10
CA PRO A 34 -7.69 -0.47 2.51
C PRO A 34 -6.59 0.06 3.41
N LEU A 35 -6.87 0.23 4.71
CA LEU A 35 -5.88 0.77 5.67
C LEU A 35 -4.68 -0.17 5.81
N GLN A 36 -4.95 -1.47 5.97
CA GLN A 36 -3.89 -2.47 6.09
C GLN A 36 -3.05 -2.52 4.81
N LEU A 37 -3.69 -2.52 3.63
CA LEU A 37 -2.94 -2.50 2.36
C LEU A 37 -2.10 -1.22 2.20
N LEU A 38 -2.64 -0.06 2.57
CA LEU A 38 -1.92 1.21 2.51
C LEU A 38 -0.66 1.17 3.37
N VAL A 39 -0.78 0.76 4.64
CA VAL A 39 0.36 0.65 5.56
C VAL A 39 1.36 -0.40 5.06
N ALA A 40 0.90 -1.58 4.65
CA ALA A 40 1.75 -2.63 4.09
C ALA A 40 2.52 -2.14 2.85
N THR A 41 1.89 -1.36 1.98
CA THR A 41 2.52 -0.81 0.77
C THR A 41 3.56 0.26 1.10
N ILE A 42 3.34 1.09 2.13
CA ILE A 42 4.36 2.03 2.64
C ILE A 42 5.56 1.25 3.19
N LEU A 43 5.31 0.15 3.91
CA LEU A 43 6.36 -0.73 4.43
C LEU A 43 7.14 -1.46 3.34
N SER A 44 6.49 -1.78 2.22
CA SER A 44 7.10 -2.53 1.10
C SER A 44 8.14 -1.72 0.32
N ALA A 45 8.20 -0.40 0.50
CA ALA A 45 9.24 0.42 -0.13
C ALA A 45 10.64 -0.06 0.28
N GLN A 46 11.40 -0.60 -0.68
CA GLN A 46 12.72 -1.22 -0.48
C GLN A 46 12.70 -2.34 0.60
N CYS A 47 11.62 -3.12 0.64
CA CYS A 47 11.45 -4.27 1.51
C CYS A 47 10.75 -5.39 0.73
N THR A 48 11.03 -6.65 1.06
CA THR A 48 10.34 -7.78 0.42
C THR A 48 8.95 -7.98 1.01
N ASP A 49 7.98 -8.43 0.20
CA ASP A 49 6.63 -8.70 0.67
C ASP A 49 6.62 -9.77 1.78
N VAL A 50 7.49 -10.77 1.69
CA VAL A 50 7.70 -11.78 2.76
C VAL A 50 8.04 -11.11 4.09
N ARG A 51 8.97 -10.15 4.11
CA ARG A 51 9.35 -9.44 5.34
C ARG A 51 8.21 -8.57 5.85
N VAL A 52 7.47 -7.90 4.97
CA VAL A 52 6.29 -7.10 5.35
C VAL A 52 5.24 -7.99 6.01
N ASN A 53 4.91 -9.12 5.38
CA ASN A 53 3.90 -10.08 5.85
C ASN A 53 4.27 -10.76 7.19
N LEU A 54 5.56 -10.82 7.55
CA LEU A 54 5.99 -11.29 8.87
C LEU A 54 5.75 -10.26 9.99
N VAL A 55 5.76 -8.96 9.64
CA VAL A 55 5.67 -7.85 10.60
C VAL A 55 4.22 -7.39 10.78
N THR A 56 3.45 -7.37 9.69
CA THR A 56 2.10 -6.79 9.68
C THR A 56 1.09 -7.44 10.63
N PRO A 57 1.09 -8.75 10.93
CA PRO A 57 0.10 -9.33 11.84
C PRO A 57 0.14 -8.72 13.25
N ALA A 58 1.33 -8.62 13.84
CA ALA A 58 1.51 -8.00 15.15
C ALA A 58 1.27 -6.47 15.10
N LEU A 59 1.68 -5.83 14.01
CA LEU A 59 1.46 -4.40 13.80
C LEU A 59 -0.03 -4.05 13.74
N PHE A 60 -0.82 -4.80 12.98
CA PHE A 60 -2.25 -4.56 12.79
C PHE A 60 -3.06 -4.96 14.02
N ALA A 61 -2.65 -5.99 14.76
CA ALA A 61 -3.24 -6.27 16.07
C ALA A 61 -3.00 -5.12 17.06
N ARG A 62 -1.81 -4.48 17.02
CA ARG A 62 -1.47 -3.38 17.91
C ARG A 62 -2.15 -2.06 17.53
N TYR A 63 -2.29 -1.81 16.22
CA TYR A 63 -2.89 -0.60 15.66
C TYR A 63 -3.99 -0.99 14.66
N PRO A 64 -5.22 -1.25 15.14
CA PRO A 64 -6.28 -1.81 14.32
C PRO A 64 -6.92 -0.80 13.34
N ASP A 65 -6.78 0.50 13.59
CA ASP A 65 -7.41 1.55 12.80
C ASP A 65 -6.50 2.78 12.61
N ALA A 66 -6.95 3.73 11.78
CA ALA A 66 -6.19 4.94 11.47
C ALA A 66 -5.96 5.81 12.71
N ALA A 67 -6.90 5.84 13.66
CA ALA A 67 -6.75 6.61 14.89
C ALA A 67 -5.67 6.01 15.81
N ALA A 68 -5.60 4.68 15.89
CA ALA A 68 -4.57 3.96 16.64
C ALA A 68 -3.18 4.19 16.05
N PHE A 69 -3.04 4.16 14.72
CA PHE A 69 -1.78 4.53 14.06
C PHE A 69 -1.43 6.01 14.24
N ALA A 70 -2.40 6.92 14.10
CA ALA A 70 -2.19 8.36 14.24
C ALA A 70 -1.66 8.76 15.62
N ASN A 71 -2.07 8.02 16.66
CA ASN A 71 -1.70 8.25 18.06
C ASN A 71 -0.65 7.24 18.58
N ALA A 72 -0.05 6.44 17.70
CA ALA A 72 0.91 5.42 18.11
C ALA A 72 2.14 6.03 18.80
N ASP A 73 2.67 5.36 19.83
CA ASP A 73 3.98 5.70 20.37
C ASP A 73 5.03 5.51 19.27
N ARG A 74 5.79 6.58 18.97
CA ARG A 74 6.78 6.56 17.88
C ARG A 74 7.83 5.47 18.08
N ALA A 75 8.34 5.32 19.29
CA ALA A 75 9.41 4.38 19.57
C ALA A 75 8.93 2.93 19.52
N GLU A 76 7.70 2.66 19.96
CA GLU A 76 7.04 1.36 19.81
C GLU A 76 6.82 1.00 18.34
N LEU A 77 6.25 1.92 17.56
CA LEU A 77 6.02 1.71 16.13
C LEU A 77 7.35 1.43 15.41
N GLU A 78 8.39 2.22 15.68
CA GLU A 78 9.72 2.03 15.11
C GLU A 78 10.31 0.65 15.44
N ARG A 79 10.16 0.17 16.68
CA ARG A 79 10.60 -1.17 17.10
C ARG A 79 9.86 -2.26 16.33
N LEU A 80 8.54 -2.17 16.20
CA LEU A 80 7.72 -3.16 15.49
C LEU A 80 8.12 -3.30 14.03
N ILE A 81 8.42 -2.18 13.35
CA ILE A 81 8.74 -2.19 11.91
C ILE A 81 10.23 -2.10 11.59
N GLN A 82 11.11 -2.23 12.59
CA GLN A 82 12.56 -2.05 12.45
C GLN A 82 13.15 -2.90 11.33
N SER A 83 12.66 -4.14 11.20
CA SER A 83 13.15 -5.12 10.23
C SER A 83 12.75 -4.83 8.77
N THR A 84 11.95 -3.79 8.53
CA THR A 84 11.52 -3.40 7.17
C THR A 84 12.49 -2.43 6.49
N GLY A 85 13.56 -1.97 7.17
CA GLY A 85 14.52 -0.99 6.63
C GLY A 85 13.92 0.42 6.49
N PHE A 86 14.75 1.47 6.57
CA PHE A 86 14.30 2.88 6.60
C PHE A 86 13.16 3.16 7.60
N PHE A 87 13.11 2.37 8.69
CA PHE A 87 11.95 2.25 9.57
C PHE A 87 11.55 3.56 10.24
N ARG A 88 12.51 4.46 10.55
CA ARG A 88 12.22 5.79 11.11
C ARG A 88 11.38 6.65 10.17
N ASN A 89 11.77 6.71 8.91
CA ASN A 89 11.02 7.45 7.88
C ASN A 89 9.67 6.80 7.60
N LYS A 90 9.62 5.46 7.54
CA LYS A 90 8.37 4.71 7.34
C LYS A 90 7.39 4.93 8.49
N ALA A 91 7.85 4.79 9.74
CA ALA A 91 7.06 5.07 10.92
C ALA A 91 6.52 6.49 10.84
N ARG A 92 7.38 7.47 10.54
CA ARG A 92 6.98 8.88 10.42
C ARG A 92 5.86 9.07 9.42
N ASN A 93 6.04 8.53 8.22
CA ASN A 93 5.06 8.63 7.17
C ASN A 93 3.75 7.91 7.52
N ILE A 94 3.79 6.71 8.11
CA ILE A 94 2.58 5.98 8.54
C ILE A 94 1.76 6.81 9.54
N GLN A 95 2.40 7.37 10.57
CA GLN A 95 1.69 8.18 11.55
C GLN A 95 1.09 9.45 10.93
N LEU A 96 1.88 10.20 10.14
CA LEU A 96 1.40 11.42 9.48
C LEU A 96 0.27 11.11 8.48
N CYS A 97 0.40 10.02 7.71
CA CYS A 97 -0.62 9.55 6.77
C CYS A 97 -1.93 9.26 7.51
N CYS A 98 -1.87 8.53 8.62
CA CYS A 98 -3.06 8.20 9.39
C CYS A 98 -3.65 9.43 10.10
N GLN A 99 -2.82 10.38 10.55
CA GLN A 99 -3.30 11.67 11.06
C GLN A 99 -4.07 12.47 10.00
N GLN A 100 -3.55 12.51 8.76
CA GLN A 100 -4.23 13.15 7.62
C GLN A 100 -5.55 12.44 7.29
N ILE A 101 -5.57 11.11 7.32
CA ILE A 101 -6.79 10.31 7.10
C ILE A 101 -7.85 10.59 8.18
N VAL A 102 -7.45 10.64 9.45
CA VAL A 102 -8.38 10.96 10.55
C VAL A 102 -8.93 12.37 10.40
N ALA A 103 -8.07 13.36 10.15
CA ALA A 103 -8.47 14.77 10.07
C ALA A 103 -9.27 15.12 8.82
N GLY A 104 -8.90 14.57 7.66
CA GLY A 104 -9.48 14.93 6.36
C GLY A 104 -10.53 13.97 5.82
N HIS A 105 -10.52 12.71 6.27
CA HIS A 105 -11.32 11.64 5.68
C HIS A 105 -12.07 10.79 6.72
N GLY A 106 -12.21 11.29 7.96
CA GLY A 106 -12.99 10.63 9.01
C GLY A 106 -12.48 9.24 9.40
N GLY A 107 -11.17 9.00 9.23
CA GLY A 107 -10.55 7.70 9.55
C GLY A 107 -10.63 6.68 8.41
N GLN A 108 -11.25 7.01 7.27
CA GLN A 108 -11.37 6.12 6.12
C GLN A 108 -10.33 6.46 5.04
N VAL A 109 -9.71 5.44 4.45
CA VAL A 109 -8.78 5.63 3.34
C VAL A 109 -9.56 6.14 2.12
N PRO A 110 -9.18 7.26 1.49
CA PRO A 110 -9.88 7.74 0.30
C PRO A 110 -9.67 6.82 -0.90
N SER A 111 -10.64 6.80 -1.81
CA SER A 111 -10.69 5.90 -2.97
C SER A 111 -10.41 6.62 -4.30
N THR A 112 -9.74 7.78 -4.26
CA THR A 112 -9.31 8.52 -5.46
C THR A 112 -7.81 8.79 -5.48
N MET A 113 -7.24 8.93 -6.67
CA MET A 113 -5.80 9.20 -6.85
C MET A 113 -5.42 10.59 -6.30
N GLU A 114 -6.31 11.56 -6.54
CA GLU A 114 -6.17 12.96 -6.14
C GLU A 114 -6.10 13.11 -4.63
N GLU A 115 -6.86 12.30 -3.90
CA GLU A 115 -6.88 12.33 -2.42
C GLU A 115 -5.81 11.44 -1.79
N LEU A 116 -5.39 10.35 -2.45
CA LEU A 116 -4.35 9.46 -1.92
C LEU A 116 -2.95 10.05 -2.04
N THR A 117 -2.60 10.64 -3.17
CA THR A 117 -1.22 11.10 -3.45
C THR A 117 -0.69 12.25 -2.59
N PRO A 118 -1.53 13.11 -1.97
CA PRO A 118 -1.09 14.07 -0.97
C PRO A 118 -0.74 13.45 0.40
N LEU A 119 -1.17 12.20 0.67
CA LEU A 119 -0.92 11.56 1.97
C LEU A 119 0.57 11.23 2.15
N ALA A 120 1.07 11.37 3.38
CA ALA A 120 2.48 11.17 3.68
C ALA A 120 2.94 9.74 3.34
N GLY A 121 4.01 9.62 2.55
CA GLY A 121 4.54 8.32 2.12
C GLY A 121 3.74 7.66 0.98
N VAL A 122 2.74 8.34 0.41
CA VAL A 122 1.91 7.81 -0.68
C VAL A 122 2.28 8.47 -2.00
N GLY A 123 3.11 7.79 -2.80
CA GLY A 123 3.33 8.16 -4.20
C GLY A 123 2.27 7.56 -5.12
N ARG A 124 2.29 7.94 -6.41
CA ARG A 124 1.37 7.41 -7.44
C ARG A 124 1.38 5.87 -7.53
N LYS A 125 2.54 5.22 -7.34
CA LYS A 125 2.62 3.74 -7.29
C LYS A 125 1.83 3.19 -6.11
N THR A 126 2.01 3.76 -4.91
CA THR A 126 1.31 3.33 -3.70
C THR A 126 -0.20 3.50 -3.87
N ALA A 127 -0.64 4.66 -4.39
CA ALA A 127 -2.05 4.90 -4.67
C ALA A 127 -2.64 3.88 -5.65
N ASN A 128 -1.95 3.58 -6.76
CA ASN A 128 -2.40 2.56 -7.72
C ASN A 128 -2.53 1.15 -7.09
N VAL A 129 -1.63 0.78 -6.18
CA VAL A 129 -1.72 -0.52 -5.49
C VAL A 129 -2.98 -0.58 -4.63
N VAL A 130 -3.24 0.48 -3.85
CA VAL A 130 -4.43 0.55 -2.98
C VAL A 130 -5.71 0.55 -3.81
N LEU A 131 -5.80 1.43 -4.81
CA LEU A 131 -6.97 1.53 -5.69
C LEU A 131 -7.25 0.26 -6.49
N GLY A 132 -6.21 -0.47 -6.89
CA GLY A 132 -6.36 -1.66 -7.72
C GLY A 132 -6.61 -2.96 -6.95
N ASN A 133 -6.45 -2.98 -5.63
CA ASN A 133 -6.53 -4.22 -4.84
C ASN A 133 -7.43 -4.14 -3.59
N ALA A 134 -7.79 -2.95 -3.10
CA ALA A 134 -8.60 -2.80 -1.89
C ALA A 134 -9.96 -2.10 -2.08
N PHE A 135 -10.27 -1.65 -3.30
CA PHE A 135 -11.56 -1.09 -3.71
C PHE A 135 -12.04 -1.81 -4.98
#